data_AF-A0A7W8NN39-F1
#
_entry.id   AF-A0A7W8NN39-F1
#
_cell.length_a   1.000
_cell.length_b   1.000
_cell.length_c   1.000
_cell.angle_alpha   90.00
_cell.angle_beta   90.00
_cell.angle_gamma   90.00
#
_symmetry.space_group_name_H-M   'P 1'
#
loop_
_entity.id
_entity.type
_entity.pdbx_description
1 polymer ?
#
loop_
_entity_poly.entity_id
_entity_poly.type
_entity_poly.pdbx_seq_one_letter_code
_entity_poly.pdbx_strand_id
1 'polypeptide(L)'
;MNKVLSGIIALVTTLLAGSAHADHFHDCERPDYAKQYATKFGDKLDDGVKRADTLMRAHQKKVSLMRSALIQAGVWSENDADIFMKNIMQADEGRALEMERRSVGERLDAVMSSPAWKSAISAPASTVDHGICLHGPRVLEETELVFRTMEKVFQYKEAQIALMASEKNVALPVLD
;
A
#
# COMPACT_ATOMS: atom_id res chain seq x y z
N MET A 1 29.13 14.35 31.61
CA MET A 1 27.71 13.98 31.36
C MET A 1 27.68 12.61 30.71
N ASN A 2 26.96 11.68 31.35
CA ASN A 2 27.13 10.23 31.25
C ASN A 2 26.84 9.62 29.87
N LYS A 3 27.83 8.92 29.31
CA LYS A 3 27.69 7.98 28.17
C LYS A 3 26.90 6.71 28.51
N VAL A 4 26.29 6.64 29.69
CA VAL A 4 25.50 5.50 30.18
C VAL A 4 24.02 5.61 29.77
N LEU A 5 23.53 6.81 29.41
CA LEU A 5 22.11 7.02 29.08
C LEU A 5 21.73 6.60 27.64
N SER A 6 22.69 6.53 26.71
CA SER A 6 22.42 6.11 25.32
C SER A 6 22.37 4.59 25.13
N GLY A 7 22.79 3.79 26.11
CA GLY A 7 22.77 2.33 26.03
C GLY A 7 21.45 1.67 26.43
N ILE A 8 20.56 2.41 27.12
CA ILE A 8 19.31 1.86 27.67
C ILE A 8 18.13 2.04 26.69
N ILE A 9 18.18 3.04 25.81
CA ILE A 9 17.06 3.35 24.89
C ILE A 9 17.03 2.38 23.69
N ALA A 10 18.17 1.80 23.30
CA ALA A 10 18.22 0.82 22.21
C ALA A 10 17.86 -0.63 22.63
N LEU A 11 17.76 -0.91 23.93
CA LEU A 11 17.44 -2.24 24.45
C LEU A 11 15.95 -2.47 24.71
N VAL A 12 15.13 -1.40 24.72
CA VAL A 12 13.70 -1.50 25.05
C VAL A 12 12.84 -1.74 23.80
N THR A 13 13.30 -1.40 22.59
CA THR A 13 12.51 -1.58 21.37
C THR A 13 12.56 -3.00 20.80
N THR A 14 13.57 -3.81 21.11
CA THR A 14 13.65 -5.20 20.64
C THR A 14 12.93 -6.20 21.55
N LEU A 15 12.70 -5.86 22.83
CA LEU A 15 11.94 -6.71 23.77
C LEU A 15 10.42 -6.49 23.68
N LEU A 16 9.97 -5.30 23.27
CA LEU A 16 8.54 -4.97 23.19
C LEU A 16 7.83 -5.53 21.93
N ALA A 17 8.58 -5.80 20.86
CA ALA A 17 8.00 -6.39 19.66
C ALA A 17 7.63 -7.88 19.88
N GLY A 18 8.44 -8.61 20.64
CA GLY A 18 8.18 -10.01 20.98
C GLY A 18 7.04 -10.19 21.98
N SER A 19 6.95 -9.32 23.00
CA SER A 19 5.87 -9.36 23.98
C SER A 19 4.53 -8.95 23.35
N ALA A 20 4.48 -7.92 22.52
CA ALA A 20 3.24 -7.50 21.85
C ALA A 20 2.66 -8.60 20.93
N HIS A 21 3.51 -9.41 20.28
CA HIS A 21 3.06 -10.56 19.52
C HIS A 21 2.56 -11.68 20.44
N ALA A 22 3.32 -12.03 21.49
CA ALA A 22 2.91 -13.06 22.44
C ALA A 22 1.60 -12.73 23.20
N ASP A 23 1.43 -11.46 23.58
CA ASP A 23 0.21 -10.94 24.20
C ASP A 23 -0.97 -11.02 23.23
N HIS A 24 -0.75 -10.70 21.94
CA HIS A 24 -1.78 -10.83 20.92
C HIS A 24 -2.20 -12.29 20.68
N PHE A 25 -1.23 -13.22 20.61
CA PHE A 25 -1.52 -14.66 20.51
C PHE A 25 -2.39 -15.14 21.68
N HIS A 26 -2.02 -14.76 22.91
CA HIS A 26 -2.80 -15.12 24.10
C HIS A 26 -4.19 -14.48 24.11
N ASP A 27 -4.31 -13.25 23.62
CA ASP A 27 -5.59 -12.57 23.51
C ASP A 27 -6.53 -13.25 22.52
N CYS A 28 -6.00 -13.76 21.41
CA CYS A 28 -6.77 -14.47 20.38
C CYS A 28 -7.35 -15.81 20.85
N GLU A 29 -6.82 -16.41 21.93
CA GLU A 29 -7.41 -17.60 22.57
C GLU A 29 -8.74 -17.27 23.30
N ARG A 30 -9.01 -15.99 23.58
CA ARG A 30 -10.27 -15.55 24.19
C ARG A 30 -11.33 -15.34 23.09
N PRO A 31 -12.43 -16.11 23.07
CA PRO A 31 -13.41 -16.05 21.97
C PRO A 31 -14.00 -14.65 21.73
N ASP A 32 -14.31 -13.92 22.81
CA ASP A 32 -14.87 -12.57 22.71
C ASP A 32 -13.88 -11.57 22.10
N TYR A 33 -12.58 -11.72 22.42
CA TYR A 33 -11.53 -10.88 21.85
C TYR A 33 -11.33 -11.20 20.37
N ALA A 34 -11.21 -12.49 20.03
CA ALA A 34 -11.06 -12.94 18.65
C ALA A 34 -12.22 -12.46 17.76
N LYS A 35 -13.46 -12.58 18.24
CA LYS A 35 -14.66 -12.10 17.53
C LYS A 35 -14.65 -10.58 17.33
N GLN A 36 -14.31 -9.82 18.37
CA GLN A 36 -14.20 -8.36 18.26
C GLN A 36 -13.09 -7.95 17.28
N TYR A 37 -11.96 -8.65 17.30
CA TYR A 37 -10.87 -8.42 16.38
C TYR A 37 -11.29 -8.74 14.95
N ALA A 38 -11.90 -9.90 14.70
CA ALA A 38 -12.33 -10.32 13.37
C ALA A 38 -13.35 -9.35 12.75
N THR A 39 -14.28 -8.84 13.55
CA THR A 39 -15.21 -7.78 13.13
C THR A 39 -14.46 -6.51 12.71
N LYS A 40 -13.57 -6.01 13.59
CA LYS A 40 -12.76 -4.81 13.29
C LYS A 40 -11.81 -5.02 12.12
N PHE A 41 -11.30 -6.23 11.91
CA PHE A 41 -10.46 -6.59 10.78
C PHE A 41 -11.24 -6.45 9.47
N GLY A 42 -12.46 -7.00 9.40
CA GLY A 42 -13.34 -6.88 8.25
C GLY A 42 -13.62 -5.42 7.91
N ASP A 43 -14.05 -4.63 8.91
CA ASP A 43 -14.32 -3.19 8.74
C ASP A 43 -13.08 -2.43 8.24
N LYS A 44 -11.90 -2.67 8.84
CA LYS A 44 -10.64 -2.04 8.44
C LYS A 44 -10.21 -2.40 7.02
N LEU A 45 -10.38 -3.67 6.63
CA LEU A 45 -10.02 -4.13 5.30
C LEU A 45 -10.94 -3.49 4.26
N ASP A 46 -12.25 -3.49 4.50
CA ASP A 46 -13.24 -2.89 3.61
C ASP A 46 -13.05 -1.38 3.46
N ASP A 47 -12.85 -0.68 4.57
CA ASP A 47 -12.58 0.77 4.55
C ASP A 47 -11.25 1.08 3.87
N GLY A 48 -10.23 0.28 4.11
CA GLY A 48 -8.93 0.38 3.45
C GLY A 48 -9.05 0.21 1.94
N VAL A 49 -9.77 -0.82 1.47
CA VAL A 49 -10.01 -1.08 0.04
C VAL A 49 -10.80 0.06 -0.60
N LYS A 50 -11.88 0.54 0.03
CA LYS A 50 -12.67 1.67 -0.49
C LYS A 50 -11.84 2.95 -0.60
N ARG A 51 -11.02 3.24 0.43
CA ARG A 51 -10.12 4.40 0.43
C ARG A 51 -9.08 4.28 -0.68
N ALA A 52 -8.48 3.10 -0.84
CA ALA A 52 -7.51 2.84 -1.89
C ALA A 52 -8.14 2.99 -3.28
N ASP A 53 -9.31 2.40 -3.53
CA ASP A 53 -10.02 2.55 -4.82
C ASP A 53 -10.32 4.02 -5.13
N THR A 54 -10.84 4.77 -4.14
CA THR A 54 -11.10 6.22 -4.29
C THR A 54 -9.83 6.99 -4.63
N LEU A 55 -8.74 6.73 -3.91
CA LEU A 55 -7.44 7.38 -4.12
C LEU A 55 -6.86 7.04 -5.50
N MET A 56 -6.92 5.77 -5.90
CA MET A 56 -6.40 5.32 -7.20
C MET A 56 -7.21 5.91 -8.35
N ARG A 57 -8.54 6.02 -8.23
CA ARG A 57 -9.38 6.71 -9.23
C ARG A 57 -9.04 8.19 -9.32
N ALA A 58 -8.80 8.86 -8.19
CA ALA A 58 -8.41 10.26 -8.17
C ALA A 58 -7.08 10.48 -8.91
N HIS A 59 -6.06 9.69 -8.60
CA HIS A 59 -4.77 9.72 -9.29
C HIS A 59 -4.88 9.39 -10.79
N GLN A 60 -5.62 8.35 -11.14
CA GLN A 60 -5.84 7.98 -12.55
C GLN A 60 -6.51 9.12 -13.32
N LYS A 61 -7.55 9.74 -12.75
CA LYS A 61 -8.22 10.89 -13.34
C LYS A 61 -7.25 12.06 -13.49
N LYS A 62 -6.43 12.34 -12.47
CA LYS A 62 -5.44 13.41 -12.49
C LYS A 62 -4.40 13.23 -13.59
N VAL A 63 -3.78 12.04 -13.66
CA VAL A 63 -2.85 11.68 -14.76
C VAL A 63 -3.52 11.85 -16.12
N SER A 64 -4.77 11.39 -16.27
CA SER A 64 -5.51 11.55 -17.53
C SER A 64 -5.74 13.02 -17.91
N LEU A 65 -6.13 13.86 -16.96
CA LEU A 65 -6.37 15.29 -17.21
C LEU A 65 -5.09 16.04 -17.55
N MET A 66 -3.98 15.73 -16.87
CA MET A 66 -2.67 16.31 -17.18
C MET A 66 -2.19 15.88 -18.57
N ARG A 67 -2.38 14.61 -18.94
CA ARG A 67 -2.11 14.09 -20.29
C ARG A 67 -2.94 14.83 -21.33
N SER A 68 -4.23 15.00 -21.12
CA SER A 68 -5.12 15.74 -22.03
C SER A 68 -4.72 17.20 -22.19
N ALA A 69 -4.26 17.88 -21.13
CA ALA A 69 -3.81 19.27 -21.21
C ALA A 69 -2.61 19.43 -22.15
N LEU A 70 -1.62 18.52 -22.08
CA LEU A 70 -0.46 18.53 -22.97
C LEU A 70 -0.83 18.23 -24.43
N ILE A 71 -1.80 17.34 -24.65
CA ILE A 71 -2.30 17.03 -25.99
C ILE A 71 -3.05 18.23 -26.58
N GLN A 72 -3.93 18.86 -25.80
CA GLN A 72 -4.68 20.06 -26.22
C GLN A 72 -3.75 21.24 -26.51
N ALA A 73 -2.63 21.36 -25.79
CA ALA A 73 -1.59 22.35 -26.06
C ALA A 73 -0.72 22.02 -27.28
N GLY A 74 -0.96 20.88 -27.95
CA GLY A 74 -0.20 20.44 -29.13
C GLY A 74 1.22 19.96 -28.80
N VAL A 75 1.54 19.74 -27.52
CA VAL A 75 2.86 19.24 -27.09
C VAL A 75 3.02 17.75 -27.40
N TRP A 76 1.94 16.99 -27.25
CA TRP A 76 1.90 15.55 -27.49
C TRP A 76 0.78 15.18 -28.46
N SER A 77 1.02 14.16 -29.28
CA SER A 77 -0.07 13.31 -29.78
C SER A 77 -0.45 12.25 -28.73
N GLU A 78 -1.57 11.55 -28.92
CA GLU A 78 -1.94 10.39 -28.10
C GLU A 78 -0.81 9.35 -28.05
N ASN A 79 -0.14 9.11 -29.19
CA ASN A 79 0.97 8.17 -29.28
C ASN A 79 2.21 8.66 -28.51
N ASP A 80 2.54 9.95 -28.56
CA ASP A 80 3.66 10.51 -27.81
C ASP A 80 3.44 10.39 -26.30
N ALA A 81 2.21 10.62 -25.85
CA ALA A 81 1.84 10.44 -24.45
C ALA A 81 2.02 8.99 -24.00
N ASP A 82 1.60 8.01 -24.80
CA ASP A 82 1.76 6.59 -24.47
C ASP A 82 3.23 6.17 -24.43
N ILE A 83 4.03 6.66 -25.38
CA ILE A 83 5.48 6.46 -25.41
C ILE A 83 6.14 7.10 -24.18
N PHE A 84 5.77 8.32 -23.84
CA PHE A 84 6.28 9.02 -22.65
C PHE A 84 5.99 8.22 -21.38
N MET A 85 4.73 7.82 -21.17
CA MET A 85 4.31 7.06 -19.99
C MET A 85 5.02 5.70 -19.89
N LYS A 86 5.29 5.05 -21.03
CA LYS A 86 6.10 3.84 -21.07
C LYS A 86 7.55 4.12 -20.69
N ASN A 87 8.15 5.16 -21.28
CA ASN A 87 9.56 5.49 -21.08
C ASN A 87 9.87 5.88 -19.64
N ILE A 88 9.03 6.68 -18.98
CA ILE A 88 9.25 7.06 -17.57
C ILE A 88 9.21 5.85 -16.64
N MET A 89 8.43 4.82 -16.98
CA MET A 89 8.37 3.55 -16.22
C MET A 89 9.52 2.61 -16.57
N GLN A 90 10.17 2.82 -17.71
CA GLN A 90 11.38 2.09 -18.11
C GLN A 90 12.68 2.78 -17.64
N ALA A 91 12.63 4.03 -17.20
CA ALA A 91 13.75 4.70 -16.53
C ALA A 91 14.05 4.05 -15.16
N ASP A 92 15.25 4.25 -14.62
CA ASP A 92 15.71 3.59 -13.38
C ASP A 92 14.74 3.76 -12.20
N GLU A 93 14.28 4.98 -11.94
CA GLU A 93 13.34 5.29 -10.85
C GLU A 93 11.98 4.61 -11.08
N GLY A 94 11.43 4.71 -12.30
CA GLY A 94 10.17 4.06 -12.66
C GLY A 94 10.25 2.54 -12.56
N ARG A 95 11.37 1.93 -12.98
CA ARG A 95 11.62 0.50 -12.82
C ARG A 95 11.71 0.10 -11.36
N ALA A 96 12.42 0.88 -10.54
CA ALA A 96 12.54 0.61 -9.11
C ALA A 96 11.16 0.61 -8.42
N LEU A 97 10.32 1.60 -8.72
CA LEU A 97 8.95 1.67 -8.19
C LEU A 97 8.07 0.50 -8.66
N GLU A 98 8.16 0.11 -9.94
CA GLU A 98 7.40 -1.03 -10.46
C GLU A 98 7.89 -2.36 -9.87
N MET A 99 9.20 -2.51 -9.63
CA MET A 99 9.74 -3.68 -8.93
C MET A 99 9.28 -3.73 -7.46
N GLU A 100 9.30 -2.60 -6.75
CA GLU A 100 8.77 -2.50 -5.37
C GLU A 100 7.29 -2.91 -5.35
N ARG A 101 6.48 -2.34 -6.24
CA ARG A 101 5.04 -2.65 -6.37
C ARG A 101 4.81 -4.14 -6.63
N ARG A 102 5.57 -4.75 -7.54
CA ARG A 102 5.47 -6.20 -7.83
C ARG A 102 5.87 -7.05 -6.64
N SER A 103 7.01 -6.75 -6.02
CA SER A 103 7.52 -7.49 -4.87
C SER A 103 6.53 -7.46 -3.69
N VAL A 104 5.93 -6.31 -3.42
CA VAL A 104 4.90 -6.20 -2.38
C VAL A 104 3.62 -6.96 -2.75
N GLY A 105 3.21 -6.92 -4.03
CA GLY A 105 2.10 -7.73 -4.53
C GLY A 105 2.34 -9.24 -4.36
N GLU A 106 3.53 -9.72 -4.69
CA GLU A 106 3.94 -11.12 -4.52
C GLU A 106 3.97 -11.52 -3.04
N ARG A 107 4.42 -10.62 -2.15
CA ARG A 107 4.37 -10.85 -0.69
C ARG A 107 2.95 -10.98 -0.18
N LEU A 108 2.04 -10.09 -0.60
CA LEU A 108 0.63 -10.20 -0.24
C LEU A 108 0.03 -11.51 -0.75
N ASP A 109 0.31 -11.88 -2.01
CA ASP A 109 -0.16 -13.16 -2.56
C ASP A 109 0.39 -14.36 -1.77
N ALA A 110 1.67 -14.33 -1.37
CA ALA A 110 2.26 -15.37 -0.53
C ALA A 110 1.58 -15.48 0.84
N VAL A 111 1.23 -14.35 1.47
CA VAL A 111 0.48 -14.33 2.74
C VAL A 111 -0.92 -14.91 2.56
N MET A 112 -1.65 -14.46 1.53
CA MET A 112 -3.00 -14.92 1.21
C MET A 112 -3.03 -16.38 0.74
N SER A 113 -1.92 -16.86 0.18
CA SER A 113 -1.76 -18.24 -0.27
C SER A 113 -1.22 -19.17 0.81
N SER A 114 -0.78 -18.64 1.96
CA SER A 114 -0.19 -19.42 3.05
C SER A 114 -1.20 -20.44 3.61
N PRO A 115 -0.74 -21.63 4.02
CA PRO A 115 -1.61 -22.61 4.67
C PRO A 115 -2.29 -22.05 5.93
N ALA A 116 -1.57 -21.24 6.71
CA ALA A 116 -2.09 -20.60 7.92
C ALA A 116 -3.32 -19.72 7.62
N TRP A 117 -3.22 -18.84 6.63
CA TRP A 117 -4.34 -17.99 6.22
C TRP A 117 -5.48 -18.79 5.59
N LYS A 118 -5.17 -19.69 4.65
CA LYS A 118 -6.18 -20.53 3.98
C LYS A 118 -6.97 -21.38 4.96
N SER A 119 -6.29 -22.00 5.91
CA SER A 119 -6.94 -22.77 6.97
C SER A 119 -7.78 -21.88 7.88
N ALA A 120 -7.32 -20.69 8.24
CA ALA A 120 -8.08 -19.74 9.06
C ALA A 120 -9.41 -19.33 8.42
N ILE A 121 -9.41 -18.98 7.13
CA ILE A 121 -10.62 -18.51 6.44
C ILE A 121 -11.54 -19.64 5.95
N SER A 122 -11.02 -20.86 5.87
CA SER A 122 -11.79 -22.06 5.46
C SER A 122 -12.25 -22.91 6.65
N ALA A 123 -11.92 -22.49 7.87
CA ALA A 123 -12.30 -23.20 9.09
C ALA A 123 -13.83 -23.14 9.33
N PRO A 124 -14.39 -24.02 10.17
CA PRO A 124 -15.76 -23.87 10.64
C PRO A 124 -15.96 -22.48 11.26
N ALA A 125 -17.16 -21.91 11.09
CA ALA A 125 -17.50 -20.57 11.57
C ALA A 125 -17.14 -20.33 13.05
N SER A 126 -17.14 -21.38 13.88
CA SER A 126 -16.75 -21.33 15.29
C SER A 126 -15.26 -21.07 15.54
N THR A 127 -14.40 -21.10 14.52
CA THR A 127 -12.94 -20.98 14.64
C THR A 127 -12.32 -19.96 13.68
N VAL A 128 -13.11 -19.43 12.73
CA VAL A 128 -12.65 -18.41 11.77
C VAL A 128 -12.20 -17.14 12.49
N ASP A 129 -12.93 -16.68 13.51
CA ASP A 129 -12.59 -15.48 14.27
C ASP A 129 -11.19 -15.59 14.92
N HIS A 130 -10.86 -16.78 15.45
CA HIS A 130 -9.55 -17.04 16.02
C HIS A 130 -8.47 -16.99 14.93
N GLY A 131 -8.68 -17.65 13.79
CA GLY A 131 -7.74 -17.63 12.68
C GLY A 131 -7.50 -16.22 12.09
N ILE A 132 -8.56 -15.42 11.96
CA ILE A 132 -8.46 -14.02 11.53
C ILE A 132 -7.71 -13.19 12.58
N CYS A 133 -7.95 -13.44 13.88
CA CYS A 133 -7.20 -12.78 14.95
C CYS A 133 -5.70 -13.06 14.83
N LEU A 134 -5.30 -14.31 14.64
CA LEU A 134 -3.88 -14.70 14.57
C LEU A 134 -3.17 -14.21 13.30
N HIS A 135 -3.85 -14.21 12.15
CA HIS A 135 -3.21 -14.03 10.85
C HIS A 135 -3.62 -12.75 10.10
N GLY A 136 -4.73 -12.13 10.50
CA GLY A 136 -5.23 -10.88 9.94
C GLY A 136 -4.27 -9.70 10.04
N PRO A 137 -3.49 -9.49 11.12
CA PRO A 137 -2.53 -8.38 11.18
C PRO A 137 -1.59 -8.37 9.97
N ARG A 138 -1.05 -9.54 9.60
CA ARG A 138 -0.12 -9.65 8.47
C ARG A 138 -0.79 -9.35 7.13
N VAL A 139 -2.06 -9.74 6.95
CA VAL A 139 -2.83 -9.41 5.76
C VAL A 139 -3.01 -7.90 5.66
N LEU A 140 -3.41 -7.22 6.74
CA LEU A 140 -3.58 -5.76 6.75
C LEU A 140 -2.28 -5.02 6.44
N GLU A 141 -1.16 -5.45 7.04
CA GLU A 141 0.16 -4.85 6.79
C GLU A 141 0.55 -4.92 5.31
N GLU A 142 0.44 -6.10 4.69
CA GLU A 142 0.82 -6.27 3.28
C GLU A 142 -0.16 -5.56 2.34
N THR A 143 -1.46 -5.55 2.66
CA THR A 143 -2.45 -4.79 1.90
C THR A 143 -2.15 -3.28 1.93
N GLU A 144 -1.80 -2.73 3.09
CA GLU A 144 -1.44 -1.30 3.20
C GLU A 144 -0.16 -0.98 2.42
N LEU A 145 0.82 -1.89 2.39
CA LEU A 145 2.01 -1.74 1.56
C LEU A 145 1.68 -1.75 0.06
N VAL A 146 0.75 -2.61 -0.39
CA VAL A 146 0.29 -2.59 -1.80
C VAL A 146 -0.31 -1.23 -2.14
N PHE A 147 -1.21 -0.70 -1.30
CA PHE A 147 -1.82 0.60 -1.57
C PHE A 147 -0.80 1.74 -1.61
N ARG A 148 0.15 1.76 -0.66
CA ARG A 148 1.22 2.77 -0.64
C ARG A 148 2.12 2.71 -1.86
N THR A 149 2.50 1.51 -2.30
CA THR A 149 3.36 1.36 -3.49
C THR A 149 2.64 1.74 -4.78
N MET A 150 1.34 1.44 -4.90
CA MET A 150 0.53 1.90 -6.03
C MET A 150 0.41 3.43 -6.06
N GLU A 151 0.20 4.07 -4.91
CA GLU A 151 0.15 5.53 -4.79
C GLU A 151 1.46 6.17 -5.25
N LYS A 152 2.62 5.67 -4.81
CA LYS A 152 3.93 6.16 -5.25
C LYS A 152 4.10 6.10 -6.77
N VAL A 153 3.64 5.03 -7.43
CA VAL A 153 3.72 4.92 -8.90
C VAL A 153 2.89 6.01 -9.59
N PHE A 154 1.71 6.32 -9.06
CA PHE A 154 0.88 7.41 -9.60
C PHE A 154 1.50 8.78 -9.34
N GLN A 155 1.96 9.04 -8.11
CA GLN A 155 2.64 10.30 -7.76
C GLN A 155 3.88 10.53 -8.62
N TYR A 156 4.65 9.48 -8.92
CA TYR A 156 5.77 9.55 -9.84
C TYR A 156 5.33 9.94 -11.26
N LYS A 157 4.29 9.30 -11.79
CA LYS A 157 3.71 9.66 -13.10
C LYS A 157 3.25 11.12 -13.14
N GLU A 158 2.55 11.57 -12.11
CA GLU A 158 2.11 12.96 -11.98
C GLU A 158 3.32 13.91 -11.96
N ALA A 159 4.36 13.61 -11.17
CA ALA A 159 5.56 14.43 -11.13
C ALA A 159 6.26 14.53 -12.49
N GLN A 160 6.39 13.41 -13.22
CA GLN A 160 7.02 13.40 -14.54
C GLN A 160 6.22 14.19 -15.58
N ILE A 161 4.88 14.10 -15.56
CA ILE A 161 4.03 14.91 -16.44
C ILE A 161 4.11 16.39 -16.06
N ALA A 162 4.15 16.72 -14.76
CA ALA A 162 4.29 18.09 -14.28
C ALA A 162 5.62 18.73 -14.71
N LEU A 163 6.71 17.97 -14.65
CA LEU A 163 8.02 18.41 -15.16
C LEU A 163 7.95 18.72 -16.66
N MET A 164 7.39 17.80 -17.47
CA MET A 164 7.22 18.04 -18.90
C MET A 164 6.36 19.28 -19.19
N ALA A 165 5.24 19.46 -18.46
CA ALA A 165 4.38 20.62 -18.64
C ALA A 165 5.11 21.92 -18.30
N SER A 166 5.90 21.93 -17.22
CA SER A 166 6.75 23.06 -16.88
C SER A 166 7.78 23.37 -17.97
N GLU A 167 8.47 22.35 -18.50
CA GLU A 167 9.45 22.51 -19.58
C GLU A 167 8.85 23.06 -20.87
N LYS A 168 7.57 22.78 -21.11
CA LYS A 168 6.82 23.19 -22.31
C LYS A 168 5.94 24.41 -22.08
N ASN A 169 6.00 25.02 -20.89
CA ASN A 169 5.15 26.15 -20.48
C ASN A 169 3.65 25.89 -20.66
N VAL A 170 3.20 24.66 -20.37
CA VAL A 170 1.78 24.29 -20.40
C VAL A 170 1.21 24.36 -18.99
N ALA A 171 0.13 25.12 -18.83
CA ALA A 171 -0.62 25.16 -17.59
C ALA A 171 -1.39 23.85 -17.38
N LEU A 172 -1.13 23.18 -16.26
CA LEU A 172 -1.87 21.99 -15.86
C LEU A 172 -3.12 22.37 -15.07
N PRO A 173 -4.20 21.56 -15.15
CA PRO A 173 -5.39 21.78 -14.35
C PRO A 173 -5.05 21.70 -12.86
N VAL A 174 -5.58 22.64 -12.08
CA VAL A 174 -5.60 22.54 -10.62
C VAL A 174 -6.61 21.46 -10.26
N LEU A 175 -6.16 20.45 -9.52
CA LEU A 175 -6.96 19.31 -9.13
C LEU A 175 -6.82 19.16 -7.63
N ASP A 176 -7.93 19.42 -6.94
CA ASP A 176 -8.10 19.29 -5.48
C ASP A 176 -8.21 17.82 -5.06
#